data_AF-A0A2W2EKW5-F1
#
_entry.id   AF-A0A2W2EKW5-F1
#
_cell.length_a   1.000
_cell.length_b   1.000
_cell.length_c   1.000
_cell.angle_alpha   90.00
_cell.angle_beta   90.00
_cell.angle_gamma   90.00
#
_symmetry.space_group_name_H-M   'P 1'
#
loop_
_entity.id
_entity.type
_entity.pdbx_description
1 polymer ?
#
loop_
_entity_poly.entity_id
_entity_poly.type
_entity_poly.pdbx_seq_one_letter_code
_entity_poly.pdbx_strand_id
1 'polypeptide(L)'
;PNTEKGEDTLSTLNADVRAQLGLAEDADDAAVLAALAGLKTQAEAAPAKVAAAAAASDEMKAEIGRLSGELAEIRASAAADTKKAIFDKALGEGRIKGADRKSWEDRYDRAPEVTVEILASIAPQTHPTVLAGHAGNGDADFAHGDGISDTDYNAIFGIDAKTGA
;
A
#
# COMPACT_ATOMS: atom_id res chain seq x y z
N PRO A 1 -5.02 32.34 -79.20
CA PRO A 1 -4.92 31.13 -78.36
C PRO A 1 -4.63 31.51 -76.91
N ASN A 2 -5.67 31.86 -76.16
CA ASN A 2 -5.62 32.04 -74.71
C ASN A 2 -6.42 30.89 -74.12
N THR A 3 -5.75 29.78 -73.83
CA THR A 3 -6.30 28.71 -73.01
C THR A 3 -5.83 28.92 -71.58
N GLU A 4 -6.80 28.90 -70.68
CA GLU A 4 -6.75 29.29 -69.29
C GLU A 4 -5.67 28.53 -68.53
N LYS A 5 -4.74 29.26 -67.93
CA LYS A 5 -3.70 28.73 -67.03
C LYS A 5 -4.17 28.73 -65.56
N GLY A 6 -5.46 28.93 -65.32
CA GLY A 6 -6.03 29.16 -63.98
C GLY A 6 -6.83 28.00 -63.39
N GLU A 7 -7.31 27.05 -64.21
CA GLU A 7 -8.15 25.94 -63.71
C GLU A 7 -7.33 24.81 -63.05
N ASP A 8 -6.06 24.66 -63.44
CA ASP A 8 -5.24 23.52 -63.00
C ASP A 8 -4.84 23.62 -61.52
N THR A 9 -4.56 24.83 -61.02
CA THR A 9 -4.09 25.04 -59.64
C THR A 9 -5.16 24.83 -58.58
N LEU A 10 -6.42 25.10 -58.90
CA LEU A 10 -7.55 24.90 -57.98
C LEU A 10 -7.92 23.41 -57.89
N SER A 11 -7.82 22.69 -59.00
CA SER A 11 -8.05 21.24 -59.06
C SER A 11 -7.00 20.47 -58.28
N THR A 12 -5.71 20.85 -58.38
CA THR A 12 -4.63 20.24 -57.57
C THR A 12 -4.80 20.51 -56.08
N LEU A 13 -5.17 21.74 -55.70
CA LEU A 13 -5.39 22.10 -54.30
C LEU A 13 -6.54 21.30 -53.68
N ASN A 14 -7.62 21.05 -54.44
CA ASN A 14 -8.76 20.26 -53.96
C ASN A 14 -8.41 18.77 -53.82
N ALA A 15 -7.60 18.22 -54.74
CA ALA A 15 -7.07 16.86 -54.63
C ALA A 15 -6.14 16.68 -53.40
N ASP A 16 -5.25 17.64 -53.15
CA ASP A 16 -4.34 17.62 -52.00
C ASP A 16 -5.11 17.68 -50.66
N VAL A 17 -6.15 18.51 -50.56
CA VAL A 17 -7.00 18.60 -49.36
C VAL A 17 -7.73 17.28 -49.12
N ARG A 18 -8.26 16.63 -50.17
CA ARG A 18 -8.90 15.31 -50.05
C ARG A 18 -7.93 14.23 -49.59
N ALA A 19 -6.74 14.20 -50.17
CA ALA A 19 -5.69 13.27 -49.77
C ALA A 19 -5.26 13.47 -48.30
N GLN A 20 -5.11 14.72 -47.85
CA GLN A 20 -4.80 15.03 -46.45
C GLN A 20 -5.92 14.65 -45.47
N LEU A 21 -7.18 14.70 -45.90
CA LEU A 21 -8.33 14.24 -45.13
C LEU A 21 -8.54 12.72 -45.21
N GLY A 22 -7.74 12.00 -46.00
CA GLY A 22 -7.89 10.56 -46.23
C GLY A 22 -9.15 10.19 -47.04
N LEU A 23 -9.68 11.13 -47.81
CA LEU A 23 -10.86 10.94 -48.66
C LEU A 23 -10.45 10.40 -50.04
N ALA A 24 -11.39 9.74 -50.71
CA ALA A 24 -11.20 9.25 -52.07
C ALA A 24 -11.00 10.41 -53.07
N GLU A 25 -10.30 10.14 -54.19
CA GLU A 25 -10.03 11.15 -55.24
C GLU A 25 -11.30 11.66 -55.93
N ASP A 26 -12.42 10.94 -55.85
CA ASP A 26 -13.73 11.32 -56.39
C ASP A 26 -14.70 11.84 -55.32
N ALA A 27 -14.24 12.03 -54.07
CA ALA A 27 -15.06 12.58 -53.00
C ALA A 27 -15.56 13.99 -53.36
N ASP A 28 -16.86 14.22 -53.16
CA ASP A 28 -17.50 15.50 -53.44
C ASP A 28 -17.21 16.55 -52.35
N ASP A 29 -17.53 17.81 -52.64
CA ASP A 29 -17.33 18.92 -51.71
C ASP A 29 -18.14 18.71 -50.40
N ALA A 30 -19.25 17.98 -50.44
CA ALA A 30 -20.04 17.65 -49.27
C ALA A 30 -19.28 16.70 -48.33
N ALA A 31 -18.60 15.68 -48.88
CA ALA A 31 -17.74 14.78 -48.13
C ALA A 31 -16.53 15.51 -47.51
N VAL A 32 -15.92 16.45 -48.26
CA VAL A 32 -14.83 17.29 -47.75
C VAL A 32 -15.28 18.16 -46.57
N LEU A 33 -16.43 18.83 -46.69
CA LEU A 33 -17.00 19.64 -45.61
C LEU A 33 -17.37 18.79 -44.40
N ALA A 34 -17.90 17.58 -44.60
CA ALA A 34 -18.20 16.65 -43.51
C ALA A 34 -16.94 16.21 -42.77
N ALA A 35 -15.85 15.90 -43.50
CA ALA A 35 -14.57 15.54 -42.90
C ALA A 35 -13.95 16.71 -42.11
N LEU A 36 -14.00 17.93 -42.65
CA LEU A 36 -13.55 19.15 -41.96
C LEU A 36 -14.37 19.42 -40.69
N ALA A 37 -15.70 19.24 -40.75
CA ALA A 37 -16.56 19.36 -39.59
C ALA A 37 -16.23 18.30 -38.51
N GLY A 38 -15.91 17.08 -38.93
CA GLY A 38 -15.41 16.02 -38.04
C GLY A 38 -14.09 16.40 -37.37
N LEU A 39 -13.13 16.92 -38.13
CA LEU A 39 -11.83 17.37 -37.62
C LEU A 39 -11.98 18.52 -36.63
N LYS A 40 -12.85 19.50 -36.95
CA LYS A 40 -13.16 20.62 -36.05
C LYS A 40 -13.76 20.12 -34.74
N THR A 41 -14.74 19.22 -34.81
CA THR A 41 -15.35 18.60 -33.62
C THR A 41 -14.31 17.86 -32.77
N GLN A 42 -13.39 17.14 -33.40
CA GLN A 42 -12.31 16.44 -32.71
C GLN A 42 -11.30 17.39 -32.07
N ALA A 43 -10.95 18.49 -32.76
CA ALA A 43 -10.06 19.52 -32.27
C ALA A 43 -10.67 20.26 -31.06
N GLU A 44 -11.97 20.56 -31.11
CA GLU A 44 -12.70 21.18 -29.99
C GLU A 44 -12.79 20.25 -28.76
N ALA A 45 -12.89 18.94 -28.98
CA ALA A 45 -12.91 17.94 -27.90
C ALA A 45 -11.51 17.61 -27.35
N ALA A 46 -10.43 17.89 -28.08
CA ALA A 46 -9.07 17.47 -27.70
C ALA A 46 -8.59 18.08 -26.36
N PRO A 47 -8.78 19.38 -26.06
CA PRO A 47 -8.38 19.96 -24.77
C PRO A 47 -9.04 19.26 -23.58
N ALA A 48 -10.33 18.95 -23.68
CA ALA A 48 -11.07 18.25 -22.62
C ALA A 48 -10.55 16.82 -22.41
N LYS A 49 -10.23 16.10 -23.50
CA LYS A 49 -9.64 14.75 -23.45
C LYS A 49 -8.24 14.77 -22.81
N VAL A 50 -7.41 15.76 -23.16
CA VAL A 50 -6.07 15.91 -22.58
C VAL A 50 -6.16 16.24 -21.09
N ALA A 51 -7.07 17.15 -20.70
CA ALA A 51 -7.29 17.48 -19.29
C ALA A 51 -7.80 16.28 -18.48
N ALA A 52 -8.73 15.50 -19.02
CA ALA A 52 -9.23 14.27 -18.39
C ALA A 52 -8.12 13.21 -18.23
N ALA A 53 -7.28 13.03 -19.26
CA ALA A 53 -6.15 12.10 -19.20
C ALA A 53 -5.09 12.54 -18.18
N ALA A 54 -4.83 13.85 -18.07
CA ALA A 54 -3.92 14.40 -17.06
C ALA A 54 -4.47 14.16 -15.64
N ALA A 55 -5.76 14.45 -15.40
CA ALA A 55 -6.39 14.21 -14.11
C ALA A 55 -6.36 12.73 -13.71
N ALA A 56 -6.68 11.82 -14.63
CA ALA A 56 -6.59 10.38 -14.38
C ALA A 56 -5.15 9.92 -14.10
N SER A 57 -4.17 10.51 -14.78
CA SER A 57 -2.74 10.22 -14.54
C SER A 57 -2.30 10.69 -13.15
N ASP A 58 -2.79 11.83 -12.69
CA ASP A 58 -2.43 12.37 -11.37
C ASP A 58 -3.11 11.59 -10.25
N GLU A 59 -4.36 11.14 -10.44
CA GLU A 59 -5.01 10.19 -9.54
C GLU A 59 -4.24 8.87 -9.45
N MET A 60 -3.80 8.32 -10.58
CA MET A 60 -3.00 7.10 -10.60
C MET A 60 -1.66 7.27 -9.85
N LYS A 61 -0.99 8.42 -10.01
CA LYS A 61 0.24 8.71 -9.24
C LYS A 61 -0.02 8.83 -7.75
N ALA A 62 -1.11 9.50 -7.36
CA ALA A 62 -1.50 9.62 -5.95
C ALA A 62 -1.74 8.24 -5.34
N GLU A 63 -2.45 7.37 -6.05
CA GLU A 63 -2.75 6.01 -5.63
C GLU A 63 -1.48 5.13 -5.55
N ILE A 64 -0.58 5.24 -6.52
CA ILE A 64 0.75 4.59 -6.46
C ILE A 64 1.52 5.06 -5.22
N GLY A 65 1.49 6.36 -4.93
CA GLY A 65 2.12 6.93 -3.74
C GLY A 65 1.54 6.35 -2.45
N ARG A 66 0.22 6.29 -2.35
CA ARG A 66 -0.51 5.70 -1.21
C ARG A 66 -0.13 4.23 -1.00
N LEU A 67 -0.27 3.40 -2.04
CA LEU A 67 0.05 1.97 -1.99
C LEU A 67 1.51 1.70 -1.67
N SER A 68 2.42 2.54 -2.18
CA SER A 68 3.85 2.42 -1.87
C SER A 68 4.14 2.72 -0.39
N GLY A 69 3.44 3.70 0.19
CA GLY A 69 3.50 4.00 1.63
C GLY A 69 3.01 2.83 2.48
N GLU A 70 1.83 2.30 2.18
CA GLU A 70 1.27 1.14 2.89
C GLU A 70 2.18 -0.09 2.78
N LEU A 71 2.76 -0.33 1.61
CA LEU A 71 3.71 -1.44 1.44
C LEU A 71 4.98 -1.25 2.28
N ALA A 72 5.47 -0.01 2.41
CA ALA A 72 6.62 0.29 3.26
C ALA A 72 6.30 0.04 4.74
N GLU A 73 5.12 0.44 5.22
CA GLU A 73 4.65 0.19 6.58
C GLU A 73 4.50 -1.30 6.87
N ILE A 74 3.86 -2.06 5.97
CA ILE A 74 3.72 -3.52 6.09
C ILE A 74 5.10 -4.20 6.16
N ARG A 75 6.04 -3.79 5.30
CA ARG A 75 7.40 -4.34 5.31
C ARG A 75 8.15 -4.01 6.59
N ALA A 76 8.00 -2.79 7.12
CA ALA A 76 8.60 -2.40 8.39
C ALA A 76 8.02 -3.23 9.56
N SER A 77 6.70 -3.42 9.60
CA SER A 77 6.04 -4.28 10.59
C SER A 77 6.54 -5.72 10.49
N ALA A 78 6.55 -6.30 9.29
CA ALA A 78 7.01 -7.67 9.08
C ALA A 78 8.48 -7.87 9.47
N ALA A 79 9.34 -6.87 9.23
CA ALA A 79 10.74 -6.89 9.66
C ALA A 79 10.86 -6.84 11.19
N ALA A 80 10.07 -6.01 11.87
CA ALA A 80 10.02 -5.94 13.33
C ALA A 80 9.53 -7.27 13.95
N ASP A 81 8.48 -7.87 13.39
CA ASP A 81 7.94 -9.16 13.83
C ASP A 81 8.96 -10.29 13.64
N THR A 82 9.66 -10.29 12.50
CA THR A 82 10.72 -11.26 12.21
C THR A 82 11.87 -11.12 13.22
N LYS A 83 12.34 -9.89 13.47
CA LYS A 83 13.38 -9.61 14.48
C LYS A 83 12.93 -10.11 15.86
N LYS A 84 11.70 -9.79 16.26
CA LYS A 84 11.13 -10.23 17.54
C LYS A 84 11.10 -11.75 17.65
N ALA A 85 10.61 -12.45 16.62
CA ALA A 85 10.51 -13.91 16.60
C ALA A 85 11.88 -14.59 16.72
N ILE A 86 12.91 -14.06 16.04
CA ILE A 86 14.30 -14.55 16.14
C ILE A 86 14.79 -14.48 17.59
N PHE A 87 14.61 -13.33 18.24
CA PHE A 87 15.09 -13.13 19.61
C PHE A 87 14.28 -13.88 20.66
N ASP A 88 12.96 -13.97 20.51
CA ASP A 88 12.11 -14.76 21.39
C ASP A 88 12.48 -16.24 21.34
N LYS A 89 12.75 -16.76 20.14
CA LYS A 89 13.26 -18.14 19.96
C LYS A 89 14.64 -18.33 20.60
N ALA A 90 15.57 -17.41 20.35
CA ALA A 90 16.93 -17.50 20.92
C ALA A 90 16.92 -17.45 22.46
N LEU A 91 16.03 -16.66 23.07
CA LEU A 91 15.83 -16.62 24.52
C LEU A 91 15.17 -17.90 25.04
N GLY A 92 14.13 -18.38 24.37
CA GLY A 92 13.43 -19.61 24.76
C GLY A 92 14.33 -20.85 24.71
N GLU A 93 15.27 -20.88 23.77
CA GLU A 93 16.28 -21.95 23.63
C GLU A 93 17.54 -21.73 24.49
N GLY A 94 17.58 -20.66 25.31
CA GLY A 94 18.70 -20.35 26.18
C GLY A 94 20.00 -19.98 25.44
N ARG A 95 19.93 -19.64 24.15
CA ARG A 95 21.10 -19.26 23.33
C ARG A 95 21.64 -17.88 23.72
N ILE A 96 20.77 -17.01 24.21
CA ILE A 96 21.13 -15.70 24.75
C ILE A 96 20.45 -15.50 26.10
N LYS A 97 21.05 -14.64 26.95
CA LYS A 97 20.44 -14.23 28.21
C LYS A 97 19.50 -13.04 27.97
N GLY A 98 18.44 -12.93 28.77
CA GLY A 98 17.52 -11.79 28.73
C GLY A 98 18.23 -10.44 28.89
N ALA A 99 19.21 -10.36 29.79
CA ALA A 99 20.00 -9.15 30.03
C ALA A 99 20.83 -8.71 28.80
N ASP A 100 21.18 -9.65 27.92
CA ASP A 100 21.99 -9.38 26.73
C ASP A 100 21.14 -9.07 25.49
N ARG A 101 19.80 -9.22 25.57
CA ARG A 101 18.88 -9.09 24.42
C ARG A 101 19.10 -7.79 23.67
N LYS A 102 19.14 -6.65 24.37
CA LYS A 102 19.33 -5.34 23.74
C LYS A 102 20.66 -5.25 22.97
N SER A 103 21.75 -5.76 23.54
CA SER A 103 23.07 -5.76 22.87
C SER A 103 23.04 -6.58 21.58
N TRP A 104 22.29 -7.69 21.56
CA TRP A 104 22.10 -8.48 20.36
C TRP A 104 21.18 -7.83 19.33
N GLU A 105 20.11 -7.17 19.77
CA GLU A 105 19.25 -6.37 18.88
C GLU A 105 20.05 -5.25 18.21
N ASP A 106 20.90 -4.55 18.96
CA ASP A 106 21.80 -3.51 18.42
C ASP A 106 22.87 -4.08 17.45
N ARG A 107 23.22 -5.37 17.56
CA ARG A 107 24.09 -6.06 16.58
C ARG A 107 23.31 -6.46 15.33
N TYR A 108 22.08 -6.95 15.50
CA TYR A 108 21.19 -7.31 14.40
C TYR A 108 20.88 -6.09 13.52
N ASP A 109 20.62 -4.93 14.12
CA ASP A 109 20.35 -3.69 13.37
C ASP A 109 21.56 -3.23 12.53
N ARG A 110 22.79 -3.62 12.91
CA ARG A 110 24.02 -3.33 12.15
C ARG A 110 24.35 -4.39 11.12
N ALA A 111 24.11 -5.66 11.43
CA ALA A 111 24.47 -6.81 10.59
C ALA A 111 23.48 -7.95 10.83
N PRO A 112 22.29 -7.94 10.18
CA PRO A 112 21.23 -8.89 10.48
C PRO A 112 21.61 -10.32 10.13
N GLU A 113 22.16 -10.55 8.93
CA GLU A 113 22.55 -11.88 8.45
C GLU A 113 23.61 -12.53 9.34
N VAL A 114 24.69 -11.79 9.63
CA VAL A 114 25.78 -12.26 10.50
C VAL A 114 25.28 -12.54 11.91
N THR A 115 24.39 -11.69 12.44
CA THR A 115 23.84 -11.89 13.78
C THR A 115 22.96 -13.15 13.84
N VAL A 116 22.13 -13.39 12.83
CA VAL A 116 21.31 -14.61 12.72
C VAL A 116 22.19 -15.85 12.63
N GLU A 117 23.26 -15.82 11.83
CA GLU A 117 24.22 -16.93 11.72
C GLU A 117 24.89 -17.23 13.07
N ILE A 118 25.35 -16.19 13.78
CA ILE A 118 25.96 -16.36 15.10
C ILE A 118 24.95 -16.96 16.08
N LEU A 119 23.72 -16.42 16.14
CA LEU A 119 22.65 -16.99 16.99
C LEU A 119 22.33 -18.44 16.62
N ALA A 120 22.39 -18.78 15.33
CA ALA A 120 22.20 -20.14 14.84
C ALA A 120 23.31 -21.09 15.33
N SER A 121 24.55 -20.62 15.39
CA SER A 121 25.74 -21.39 15.80
C SER A 121 25.85 -21.64 17.30
N ILE A 122 25.21 -20.81 18.14
CA ILE A 122 25.23 -20.99 19.59
C ILE A 122 24.39 -22.22 19.97
N ALA A 123 25.01 -23.18 20.64
CA ALA A 123 24.32 -24.37 21.13
C ALA A 123 23.19 -23.97 22.09
N PRO A 124 21.97 -24.54 21.94
CA PRO A 124 20.91 -24.36 22.91
C PRO A 124 21.39 -24.76 24.31
N GLN A 125 21.16 -23.90 25.31
CA GLN A 125 21.49 -24.23 26.69
C GLN A 125 20.23 -24.65 27.42
N THR A 126 20.26 -25.82 28.06
CA THR A 126 19.12 -26.42 28.77
C THR A 126 18.81 -25.77 30.11
N HIS A 127 19.42 -24.63 30.44
CA HIS A 127 19.07 -23.91 31.65
C HIS A 127 17.87 -23.01 31.35
N PRO A 128 16.68 -23.31 31.87
CA PRO A 128 15.53 -22.45 31.65
C PRO A 128 15.84 -21.09 32.29
N THR A 129 16.11 -20.09 31.46
CA THR A 129 16.04 -18.69 31.89
C THR A 129 14.57 -18.33 31.99
N VAL A 130 13.88 -18.95 32.94
CA VAL A 130 12.66 -18.35 33.48
C VAL A 130 13.12 -16.98 33.96
N LEU A 131 12.50 -15.93 33.44
CA LEU A 131 12.63 -14.58 33.97
C LEU A 131 12.39 -14.71 35.48
N ALA A 132 13.45 -14.66 36.29
CA ALA A 132 13.33 -14.82 37.72
C ALA A 132 12.33 -13.76 38.17
N GLY A 133 11.18 -14.22 38.66
CA GLY A 133 10.13 -13.37 39.17
C GLY A 133 10.74 -12.34 40.11
N HIS A 134 10.27 -11.11 39.93
CA HIS A 134 10.49 -9.97 40.80
C HIS A 134 10.56 -10.42 42.27
N ALA A 135 11.77 -10.51 42.83
CA ALA A 135 11.96 -10.72 44.25
C ALA A 135 11.63 -9.39 44.94
N GLY A 136 10.44 -9.35 45.53
CA GLY A 136 9.97 -8.23 46.33
C GLY A 136 10.85 -7.97 47.55
N ASN A 137 10.80 -6.71 47.98
CA ASN A 137 11.06 -6.17 49.31
C ASN A 137 10.73 -4.68 49.17
N GLY A 138 9.73 -4.04 49.77
CA GLY A 138 8.59 -4.25 50.66
C GLY A 138 7.81 -2.91 50.54
N ASP A 139 6.53 -2.72 50.80
CA ASP A 139 5.57 -3.30 51.72
C ASP A 139 4.17 -2.92 51.21
N ALA A 140 3.16 -3.63 51.75
CA ALA A 140 1.74 -3.30 51.84
C ALA A 140 0.78 -3.94 50.81
N ASP A 141 -0.05 -4.80 51.38
CA ASP A 141 -1.45 -5.10 51.07
C ASP A 141 -1.79 -5.83 49.77
N PHE A 142 -1.82 -7.15 49.92
CA PHE A 142 -2.84 -7.98 49.27
C PHE A 142 -4.25 -7.54 49.74
N ALA A 143 -4.95 -6.75 48.94
CA ALA A 143 -6.40 -6.64 48.98
C ALA A 143 -6.98 -6.13 47.64
N HIS A 144 -7.57 -7.06 46.88
CA HIS A 144 -8.59 -6.90 45.83
C HIS A 144 -8.22 -6.00 44.63
N GLY A 145 -8.00 -6.51 43.41
CA GLY A 145 -8.88 -7.41 42.69
C GLY A 145 -9.90 -6.58 41.90
N ASP A 146 -9.55 -6.19 40.67
CA ASP A 146 -10.51 -5.85 39.60
C ASP A 146 -11.26 -7.13 39.14
N GLY A 147 -11.77 -7.87 40.13
CA GLY A 147 -12.73 -8.93 39.92
C GLY A 147 -14.04 -8.28 39.54
N ILE A 148 -14.67 -8.86 38.51
CA ILE A 148 -16.11 -8.82 38.21
C ILE A 148 -16.88 -8.24 39.39
N SER A 149 -17.48 -7.06 39.22
CA SER A 149 -18.21 -6.41 40.30
C SER A 149 -19.31 -7.34 40.83
N ASP A 150 -19.73 -7.22 42.09
CA ASP A 150 -20.89 -7.96 42.62
C ASP A 150 -22.16 -7.74 41.77
N THR A 151 -22.20 -6.65 41.00
CA THR A 151 -23.26 -6.37 40.04
C THR A 151 -23.13 -7.28 38.81
N ASP A 152 -21.92 -7.45 38.28
CA ASP A 152 -21.64 -8.33 37.15
C ASP A 152 -21.75 -9.82 37.53
N TYR A 153 -21.36 -10.19 38.75
CA TYR A 153 -21.51 -11.57 39.24
C TYR A 153 -22.98 -11.93 39.45
N ASN A 154 -23.80 -11.04 40.02
CA ASN A 154 -25.24 -11.25 40.15
C ASN A 154 -25.97 -11.24 38.79
N ALA A 155 -25.49 -10.48 37.81
CA ALA A 155 -26.05 -10.48 36.46
C ALA A 155 -25.75 -11.78 35.69
N ILE A 156 -24.62 -12.43 35.95
CA ILE A 156 -24.19 -13.66 35.25
C ILE A 156 -24.65 -14.93 35.99
N PHE A 157 -24.66 -14.93 37.33
CA PHE A 157 -24.86 -16.13 38.15
C PHE A 157 -25.95 -16.00 39.23
N GLY A 158 -26.62 -14.86 39.34
CA GLY A 158 -27.73 -14.66 40.28
C GLY A 158 -28.90 -15.58 39.92
N ILE A 159 -29.02 -16.68 40.66
CA ILE A 159 -30.20 -17.53 40.68
C ILE A 159 -31.40 -16.66 41.08
N ASP A 160 -32.41 -16.61 40.23
CA ASP A 160 -33.74 -16.09 40.54
C ASP A 160 -34.31 -16.83 41.77
N ALA A 161 -34.02 -16.33 42.97
CA ALA A 161 -34.72 -16.73 44.18
C ALA A 161 -36.09 -16.03 44.23
N LYS A 162 -36.92 -16.28 43.20
CA LYS A 162 -38.37 -16.28 43.36
C LYS A 162 -38.74 -17.62 43.98
N THR A 163 -39.01 -17.62 45.29
CA THR A 163 -39.83 -18.55 46.09
C THR A 163 -39.33 -18.40 47.54
N GLY A 164 -40.12 -18.16 48.57
CA GLY A 164 -41.56 -18.13 48.75
C GLY A 164 -41.82 -18.25 50.26
N ALA A 165 -42.96 -17.70 50.69
CA ALA A 165 -43.55 -17.71 52.03
C ALA A 165 -42.97 -16.73 53.06
#